data_AF-A0A7C3J8E4-F1
#
_entry.id   AF-A0A7C3J8E4-F1
#
_cell.length_a   1.000
_cell.length_b   1.000
_cell.length_c   1.000
_cell.angle_alpha   90.00
_cell.angle_beta   90.00
_cell.angle_gamma   90.00
#
_symmetry.space_group_name_H-M   'P 1'
#
loop_
_entity.id
_entity.type
_entity.pdbx_description
1 polymer ?
#
loop_
_entity_poly.entity_id
_entity_poly.type
_entity_poly.pdbx_seq_one_letter_code
_entity_poly.pdbx_strand_id
1 'polypeptide(L)'
;MMKNWMAALALHYEKVKRLYPNDRLLLLFDIDGTILDMRHMILHLLQNHDRLYGTLFFRQLKLEDIQVHEAQLDPLLTLLKVQPADQQRILSWYEENAWSSEAILEAHRPFSGVLEVIRWFQMQPNTYVGLNTGRPEFIRTDTLRCLNQLGREFKVQFKDELLYMRLSNEQSFTEGKVLGIQHFRQAGYRIVAFIDNEPENLYAVAQIDPGQEILLLHADTIFQSKRTKLPAHTIGGNSYDLTELITETSLPQHIQFVWQELNDLHNFGQFLASDVYWGELDIRLNPETGRDLILRRDSFEKTPLQKNESWLTLDYALDRMRYRHKGVLLDLKAGGQVIDRALDLAATYGFNGLNLWFNGEVEVLHEHGFRRLAMAHPGAIIQCPVDFLAPLIVNRPEKAKMMLDMFTDWGINRFSIRWQTAHLRQFFDQMDEWGFEVNLDQVVDLEAFLRAVLLSPHSITSHFNFPKWSYYGRKYVDNGHQTEAYNDKVTTPAVPLSG
;
A
#
# COMPACT_ATOMS: atom_id res chain seq x y z
N MET A 1 -25.42 -3.90 -13.01
CA MET A 1 -24.56 -3.68 -11.83
C MET A 1 -23.19 -3.27 -12.38
N MET A 2 -22.79 -2.00 -12.26
CA MET A 2 -21.49 -1.55 -12.78
C MET A 2 -20.41 -2.35 -12.05
N LYS A 3 -19.64 -3.15 -12.78
CA LYS A 3 -18.51 -3.88 -12.21
C LYS A 3 -17.46 -2.85 -11.80
N ASN A 4 -17.06 -2.84 -10.53
CA ASN A 4 -15.90 -2.07 -10.10
C ASN A 4 -14.70 -2.48 -10.97
N TRP A 5 -14.06 -1.52 -11.63
CA TRP A 5 -13.00 -1.79 -12.60
C TRP A 5 -11.75 -2.44 -11.99
N MET A 6 -11.42 -2.16 -10.72
CA MET A 6 -10.32 -2.80 -10.00
C MET A 6 -10.66 -4.25 -9.65
N ALA A 7 -11.89 -4.52 -9.21
CA ALA A 7 -12.36 -5.89 -8.99
C ALA A 7 -12.38 -6.69 -10.30
N ALA A 8 -12.77 -6.05 -11.42
CA ALA A 8 -12.73 -6.69 -12.73
C ALA A 8 -11.30 -7.01 -13.18
N LEU A 9 -10.36 -6.09 -12.94
CA LEU A 9 -8.94 -6.30 -13.19
C LEU A 9 -8.39 -7.48 -12.37
N ALA A 10 -8.70 -7.53 -11.07
CA ALA A 10 -8.29 -8.62 -10.18
C ALA A 10 -8.79 -9.99 -10.69
N LEU A 11 -10.10 -10.08 -11.00
CA LEU A 11 -10.72 -11.31 -11.47
C LEU A 11 -10.16 -11.78 -12.82
N HIS A 12 -9.94 -10.85 -13.76
CA HIS A 12 -9.37 -11.17 -15.07
C HIS A 12 -7.92 -11.62 -14.94
N TYR A 13 -7.12 -10.89 -14.16
CA TYR A 13 -5.73 -11.23 -13.90
C TYR A 13 -5.59 -12.64 -13.30
N GLU A 14 -6.36 -12.96 -12.25
CA GLU A 14 -6.35 -14.28 -11.63
C GLU A 14 -6.77 -15.40 -12.60
N LYS A 15 -7.77 -15.13 -13.45
CA LYS A 15 -8.17 -16.06 -14.51
C LYS A 15 -7.01 -16.32 -15.49
N VAL A 16 -6.38 -15.27 -15.99
CA VAL A 16 -5.28 -15.37 -16.97
C VAL A 16 -4.07 -16.06 -16.37
N LYS A 17 -3.70 -15.73 -15.13
CA LYS A 17 -2.60 -16.38 -14.38
C LYS A 17 -2.81 -17.88 -14.22
N ARG A 18 -4.04 -18.34 -13.98
CA ARG A 18 -4.37 -19.77 -13.89
C ARG A 18 -4.33 -20.48 -15.24
N LEU A 19 -4.76 -19.80 -16.31
CA LEU A 19 -4.74 -20.36 -17.67
C LEU A 19 -3.33 -20.44 -18.25
N TYR A 20 -2.47 -19.47 -17.90
CA TYR A 20 -1.13 -19.32 -18.47
C TYR A 20 -0.06 -19.10 -17.38
N PRO A 21 0.17 -20.09 -16.48
CA PRO A 21 1.03 -19.93 -15.30
C PRO A 21 2.51 -19.69 -15.61
N ASN A 22 2.96 -20.06 -16.81
CA ASN A 22 4.36 -19.93 -17.24
C ASN A 22 4.59 -18.76 -18.22
N ASP A 23 3.53 -18.07 -18.64
CA ASP A 23 3.65 -16.96 -19.57
C ASP A 23 4.13 -15.70 -18.84
N ARG A 24 4.84 -14.82 -19.56
CA ARG A 24 5.19 -13.49 -19.07
C ARG A 24 4.00 -12.56 -19.23
N LEU A 25 3.26 -12.33 -18.16
CA LEU A 25 2.05 -11.52 -18.14
C LEU A 25 2.41 -10.03 -18.12
N LEU A 26 1.77 -9.22 -18.97
CA LEU A 26 2.04 -7.78 -19.07
C LEU A 26 0.77 -6.97 -18.94
N LEU A 27 0.75 -6.02 -18.00
CA LEU A 27 -0.25 -4.95 -17.94
C LEU A 27 0.34 -3.70 -18.58
N LEU A 28 -0.41 -3.08 -19.49
CA LEU A 28 0.04 -1.90 -20.22
C LEU A 28 -0.78 -0.69 -19.81
N PHE A 29 -0.07 0.34 -19.35
CA PHE A 29 -0.65 1.63 -18.98
C PHE A 29 -0.25 2.69 -20.00
N ASP A 30 -1.19 3.54 -20.39
CA ASP A 30 -0.83 4.88 -20.82
C ASP A 30 -0.29 5.70 -19.63
N ILE A 31 0.46 6.76 -19.91
CA ILE A 31 1.03 7.64 -18.89
C ILE A 31 0.07 8.80 -18.59
N ASP A 32 -0.37 9.53 -19.61
CA ASP A 32 -0.99 10.84 -19.49
C ASP A 32 -2.51 10.68 -19.31
N GLY A 33 -3.07 11.24 -18.24
CA GLY A 33 -4.49 11.03 -17.92
C GLY A 33 -4.81 9.63 -17.36
N THR A 34 -3.83 8.72 -17.30
CA THR A 34 -3.99 7.38 -16.70
C THR A 34 -3.13 7.23 -15.44
N ILE A 35 -1.82 7.47 -15.52
CA ILE A 35 -0.91 7.49 -14.38
C ILE A 35 -0.79 8.93 -13.84
N LEU A 36 -0.49 9.89 -14.72
CA LEU A 36 -0.23 11.29 -14.38
C LEU A 36 -1.45 12.17 -14.63
N ASP A 37 -1.72 13.07 -13.68
CA ASP A 37 -2.76 14.08 -13.81
C ASP A 37 -2.21 15.33 -14.53
N MET A 38 -2.50 15.41 -15.82
CA MET A 38 -2.00 16.45 -16.72
C MET A 38 -2.51 17.87 -16.39
N ARG A 39 -3.54 18.00 -15.54
CA ARG A 39 -4.03 19.30 -15.09
C ARG A 39 -2.95 20.11 -14.35
N HIS A 40 -2.04 19.44 -13.66
CA HIS A 40 -0.95 20.11 -12.96
C HIS A 40 0.03 20.77 -13.93
N MET A 41 0.36 20.09 -15.03
CA MET A 41 1.20 20.64 -16.09
C MET A 41 0.53 21.85 -16.75
N ILE A 42 -0.76 21.74 -17.10
CA ILE A 42 -1.54 22.84 -17.69
C ILE A 42 -1.52 24.06 -16.76
N LEU A 43 -1.85 23.85 -15.47
CA LEU A 43 -1.87 24.90 -14.47
C LEU A 43 -0.53 25.61 -14.36
N HIS A 44 0.55 24.83 -14.24
CA HIS A 44 1.90 25.35 -14.12
C HIS A 44 2.29 26.20 -15.33
N LEU A 45 2.12 25.67 -16.54
CA LEU A 45 2.51 26.35 -17.77
C LEU A 45 1.74 27.65 -17.97
N LEU A 46 0.42 27.64 -17.77
CA LEU A 46 -0.38 28.85 -17.89
C LEU A 46 0.01 29.91 -16.85
N GLN A 47 0.27 29.53 -15.59
CA GLN A 47 0.76 30.46 -14.58
C GLN A 47 2.21 30.92 -14.84
N ASN A 48 3.03 30.11 -15.52
CA ASN A 48 4.37 30.51 -15.94
C ASN A 48 4.33 31.51 -17.10
N HIS A 49 3.40 31.34 -18.04
CA HIS A 49 3.15 32.33 -19.09
C HIS A 49 2.85 33.70 -18.49
N ASP A 50 1.97 33.79 -17.49
CA ASP A 50 1.69 35.04 -16.77
C ASP A 50 2.94 35.68 -16.18
N ARG A 51 3.81 34.86 -15.57
CA ARG A 51 5.08 35.33 -14.98
C ARG A 51 6.05 35.86 -16.04
N LEU A 52 6.20 35.15 -17.16
CA LEU A 52 7.15 35.49 -18.22
C LEU A 52 6.74 36.72 -19.03
N TYR A 53 5.44 36.86 -19.32
CA TYR A 53 4.92 37.94 -20.15
C TYR A 53 4.29 39.08 -19.35
N GLY A 54 4.30 39.00 -18.02
CA GLY A 54 3.73 40.02 -17.14
C GLY A 54 2.21 40.15 -17.23
N THR A 55 1.53 39.07 -17.63
CA THR A 55 0.07 39.00 -17.73
C THR A 55 -0.55 38.48 -16.44
N LEU A 56 -1.89 38.56 -16.32
CA LEU A 56 -2.63 38.15 -15.13
C LEU A 56 -3.82 37.23 -15.46
N PHE A 57 -3.78 36.57 -16.62
CA PHE A 57 -4.90 35.78 -17.14
C PHE A 57 -5.22 34.56 -16.26
N PHE A 58 -4.20 33.98 -15.62
CA PHE A 58 -4.23 32.69 -14.95
C PHE A 58 -3.94 32.78 -13.45
N ARG A 59 -3.82 34.00 -12.90
CA ARG A 59 -3.52 34.24 -11.47
C ARG A 59 -4.51 33.55 -10.51
N GLN A 60 -5.77 33.42 -10.92
CA GLN A 60 -6.82 32.78 -10.11
C GLN A 60 -7.17 31.37 -10.59
N LEU A 61 -6.51 30.87 -11.64
CA LEU A 61 -6.76 29.53 -12.15
C LEU A 61 -6.37 28.50 -11.09
N LYS A 62 -7.27 27.55 -10.84
CA LYS A 62 -7.03 26.40 -9.97
C LYS A 62 -7.12 25.10 -10.78
N LEU A 63 -6.67 24.01 -10.17
CA LEU A 63 -6.72 22.68 -10.78
C LEU A 63 -8.15 22.23 -11.13
N GLU A 64 -9.12 22.57 -10.28
CA GLU A 64 -10.54 22.22 -10.44
C GLU A 64 -11.21 22.89 -11.65
N ASP A 65 -10.66 24.01 -12.11
CA ASP A 65 -11.13 24.76 -13.28
C ASP A 65 -10.68 24.12 -14.59
N ILE A 66 -9.68 23.23 -14.54
CA ILE A 66 -9.10 22.57 -15.73
C ILE A 66 -9.89 21.30 -16.01
N GLN A 67 -10.85 21.42 -16.92
CA GLN A 67 -11.69 20.32 -17.41
C GLN A 67 -11.43 19.99 -18.88
N VAL A 68 -10.28 20.43 -19.41
CA VAL A 68 -9.88 20.24 -20.81
C VAL A 68 -8.69 19.32 -20.90
N HIS A 69 -8.62 18.56 -21.99
CA HIS A 69 -7.46 17.75 -22.33
C HIS A 69 -6.26 18.65 -22.62
N GLU A 70 -5.05 18.19 -22.33
CA GLU A 70 -3.81 18.97 -22.47
C GLU A 70 -3.52 19.42 -23.91
N ALA A 71 -4.09 18.73 -24.89
CA ALA A 71 -4.00 19.09 -26.31
C ALA A 71 -5.13 20.03 -26.80
N GLN A 72 -6.04 20.46 -25.92
CA GLN A 72 -7.22 21.26 -26.28
C GLN A 72 -7.47 22.40 -25.30
N LEU A 73 -6.58 23.40 -25.30
CA LEU A 73 -6.69 24.54 -24.37
C LEU A 73 -7.69 25.62 -24.80
N ASP A 74 -8.08 25.70 -26.07
CA ASP A 74 -8.97 26.74 -26.59
C ASP A 74 -10.27 26.92 -25.77
N PRO A 75 -10.97 25.84 -25.35
CA PRO A 75 -12.18 25.97 -24.55
C PRO A 75 -11.91 26.59 -23.18
N LEU A 76 -10.77 26.25 -22.57
CA LEU A 76 -10.36 26.82 -21.28
C LEU A 76 -10.02 28.31 -21.42
N LEU A 77 -9.26 28.70 -22.45
CA LEU A 77 -8.94 30.11 -22.70
C LEU A 77 -10.19 30.94 -22.99
N THR A 78 -11.17 30.35 -23.69
CA THR A 78 -12.47 30.96 -23.95
C THR A 78 -13.27 31.15 -22.66
N LEU A 79 -13.30 30.13 -21.79
CA LEU A 79 -13.97 30.19 -20.49
C LEU A 79 -13.36 31.28 -19.59
N LEU A 80 -12.04 31.43 -19.63
CA LEU A 80 -11.29 32.47 -18.91
C LEU A 80 -11.40 33.86 -19.55
N LYS A 81 -12.14 34.00 -20.65
CA LYS A 81 -12.37 35.26 -21.38
C LYS A 81 -11.07 35.93 -21.87
N VAL A 82 -10.06 35.13 -22.20
CA VAL A 82 -8.84 35.61 -22.84
C VAL A 82 -9.18 36.10 -24.26
N GLN A 83 -8.65 37.26 -24.66
CA GLN A 83 -8.96 37.83 -25.98
C GLN A 83 -8.36 36.98 -27.12
N PRO A 84 -9.02 36.88 -28.29
CA PRO A 84 -8.58 35.98 -29.38
C PRO A 84 -7.13 36.19 -29.83
N ALA A 85 -6.64 37.44 -29.83
CA ALA A 85 -5.27 37.76 -30.19
C ALA A 85 -4.24 37.19 -29.20
N ASP A 86 -4.59 37.15 -27.90
CA ASP A 86 -3.75 36.58 -26.86
C ASP A 86 -3.89 35.05 -26.82
N GLN A 87 -5.07 34.50 -27.14
CA GLN A 87 -5.27 33.04 -27.21
C GLN A 87 -4.28 32.38 -28.18
N GLN A 88 -4.13 32.90 -29.40
CA GLN A 88 -3.20 32.34 -30.38
C GLN A 88 -1.75 32.35 -29.89
N ARG A 89 -1.33 33.42 -29.20
CA ARG A 89 0.02 33.54 -28.63
C ARG A 89 0.24 32.53 -27.52
N ILE A 90 -0.74 32.41 -26.61
CA ILE A 90 -0.69 31.46 -25.49
C ILE A 90 -0.65 30.03 -26.00
N LEU A 91 -1.47 29.68 -26.99
CA LEU A 91 -1.49 28.33 -27.58
C LEU A 91 -0.14 27.98 -28.23
N SER A 92 0.41 28.89 -29.04
CA SER A 92 1.71 28.68 -29.69
C SER A 92 2.81 28.48 -28.64
N TRP A 93 2.85 29.34 -27.62
CA TRP A 93 3.82 29.21 -26.53
C TRP A 93 3.62 27.90 -25.75
N TYR A 94 2.39 27.52 -25.46
CA TYR A 94 2.09 26.30 -24.73
C TYR A 94 2.55 25.05 -25.50
N GLU A 95 2.27 24.97 -26.81
CA GLU A 95 2.71 23.86 -27.67
C GLU A 95 4.24 23.70 -27.69
N GLU A 96 4.98 24.82 -27.72
CA GLU A 96 6.44 24.81 -27.66
C GLU A 96 7.00 24.33 -26.30
N ASN A 97 6.25 24.51 -25.22
CA ASN A 97 6.73 24.28 -23.85
C ASN A 97 6.14 23.04 -23.17
N ALA A 98 5.04 22.45 -23.68
CA ALA A 98 4.32 21.34 -23.06
C ALA A 98 5.18 20.08 -22.83
N TRP A 99 6.20 19.85 -23.67
CA TRP A 99 7.10 18.70 -23.58
C TRP A 99 8.51 19.08 -23.12
N SER A 100 8.68 20.27 -22.54
CA SER A 100 9.95 20.65 -21.89
C SER A 100 10.20 19.80 -20.64
N SER A 101 11.47 19.63 -20.27
CA SER A 101 11.81 18.87 -19.06
C SER A 101 11.18 19.47 -17.79
N GLU A 102 11.00 20.79 -17.73
CA GLU A 102 10.31 21.47 -16.62
C GLU A 102 8.81 21.12 -16.59
N ALA A 103 8.11 21.20 -17.72
CA ALA A 103 6.70 20.81 -17.81
C ALA A 103 6.49 19.33 -17.43
N ILE A 104 7.39 18.46 -17.89
CA ILE A 104 7.36 17.04 -17.54
C ILE A 104 7.49 16.88 -16.02
N LEU A 105 8.44 17.57 -15.37
CA LEU A 105 8.61 17.56 -13.90
C LEU A 105 7.35 18.00 -13.14
N GLU A 106 6.67 19.04 -13.61
CA GLU A 106 5.46 19.55 -12.97
C GLU A 106 4.25 18.63 -13.17
N ALA A 107 4.22 17.84 -14.25
CA ALA A 107 3.25 16.78 -14.46
C ALA A 107 3.39 15.58 -13.49
N HIS A 108 4.38 15.56 -12.60
CA HIS A 108 4.63 14.45 -11.65
C HIS A 108 3.66 14.43 -10.48
N ARG A 109 2.38 14.33 -10.80
CA ARG A 109 1.31 14.14 -9.83
C ARG A 109 0.51 12.92 -10.28
N PRO A 110 0.78 11.74 -9.68
CA PRO A 110 0.07 10.53 -10.05
C PRO A 110 -1.37 10.60 -9.53
N PHE A 111 -2.30 9.98 -10.24
CA PHE A 111 -3.62 9.70 -9.67
C PHE A 111 -3.49 8.84 -8.40
N SER A 112 -4.27 9.15 -7.38
CA SER A 112 -4.23 8.43 -6.11
C SER A 112 -4.45 6.92 -6.32
N GLY A 113 -3.56 6.11 -5.76
CA GLY A 113 -3.63 4.63 -5.81
C GLY A 113 -2.96 3.98 -7.03
N VAL A 114 -2.67 4.72 -8.11
CA VAL A 114 -2.17 4.09 -9.36
C VAL A 114 -0.81 3.45 -9.17
N LEU A 115 0.10 4.07 -8.41
CA LEU A 115 1.43 3.53 -8.16
C LEU A 115 1.38 2.32 -7.25
N GLU A 116 0.44 2.26 -6.30
CA GLU A 116 0.20 1.07 -5.50
C GLU A 116 -0.36 -0.09 -6.32
N VAL A 117 -1.28 0.18 -7.26
CA VAL A 117 -1.76 -0.83 -8.21
C VAL A 117 -0.62 -1.36 -9.08
N ILE A 118 0.23 -0.48 -9.61
CA ILE A 118 1.41 -0.87 -10.38
C ILE A 118 2.36 -1.71 -9.53
N ARG A 119 2.66 -1.26 -8.30
CA ARG A 119 3.51 -1.98 -7.35
C ARG A 119 2.99 -3.39 -7.09
N TRP A 120 1.68 -3.53 -6.86
CA TRP A 120 1.04 -4.82 -6.64
C TRP A 120 1.36 -5.82 -7.76
N PHE A 121 1.20 -5.41 -9.02
CA PHE A 121 1.47 -6.26 -10.17
C PHE A 121 2.97 -6.54 -10.37
N GLN A 122 3.83 -5.56 -10.10
CA GLN A 122 5.29 -5.75 -10.16
C GLN A 122 5.82 -6.75 -9.12
N MET A 123 5.09 -6.96 -8.02
CA MET A 123 5.43 -7.98 -7.01
C MET A 123 4.99 -9.39 -7.40
N GLN A 124 4.15 -9.55 -8.43
CA GLN A 124 3.61 -10.87 -8.77
C GLN A 124 4.60 -11.69 -9.62
N PRO A 125 4.68 -13.02 -9.43
CA PRO A 125 5.54 -13.88 -10.24
C PRO A 125 5.20 -13.80 -11.73
N ASN A 126 6.23 -13.68 -12.57
CA ASN A 126 6.11 -13.61 -14.04
C ASN A 126 5.18 -12.51 -14.58
N THR A 127 4.92 -11.47 -13.78
CA THR A 127 4.06 -10.34 -14.15
C THR A 127 4.87 -9.07 -14.25
N TYR A 128 4.57 -8.28 -15.27
CA TYR A 128 5.28 -7.08 -15.64
C TYR A 128 4.28 -5.95 -15.86
N VAL A 129 4.75 -4.72 -15.63
CA VAL A 129 4.01 -3.51 -15.98
C VAL A 129 4.81 -2.76 -17.01
N GLY A 130 4.20 -2.50 -18.17
CA GLY A 130 4.77 -1.72 -19.24
C GLY A 130 3.96 -0.46 -19.53
N LEU A 131 4.57 0.42 -20.30
CA LEU A 131 4.04 1.71 -20.69
C LEU A 131 3.85 1.73 -22.21
N ASN A 132 2.69 2.17 -22.66
CA ASN A 132 2.38 2.37 -24.06
C ASN A 132 1.77 3.76 -24.23
N THR A 133 2.61 4.74 -24.56
CA THR A 133 2.28 6.17 -24.43
C THR A 133 2.31 6.92 -25.76
N GLY A 134 1.45 7.94 -25.90
CA GLY A 134 1.47 8.88 -27.02
C GLY A 134 2.63 9.88 -27.01
N ARG A 135 3.38 9.96 -25.90
CA ARG A 135 4.58 10.79 -25.78
C ARG A 135 5.60 10.46 -26.87
N PRO A 136 6.34 11.45 -27.39
CA PRO A 136 7.30 11.21 -28.46
C PRO A 136 8.57 10.51 -27.95
N GLU A 137 9.15 9.63 -28.76
CA GLU A 137 10.35 8.84 -28.43
C GLU A 137 11.55 9.69 -27.96
N PHE A 138 11.72 10.93 -28.45
CA PHE A 138 12.87 11.77 -28.09
C PHE A 138 12.89 12.21 -26.61
N ILE A 139 11.77 12.12 -25.88
CA ILE A 139 11.70 12.43 -24.43
C ILE A 139 11.75 11.17 -23.54
N ARG A 140 12.12 10.01 -24.08
CA ARG A 140 12.20 8.73 -23.35
C ARG A 140 13.00 8.81 -22.06
N THR A 141 14.23 9.31 -22.14
CA THR A 141 15.14 9.38 -20.99
C THR A 141 14.56 10.25 -19.88
N ASP A 142 14.03 11.42 -20.25
CA ASP A 142 13.39 12.32 -19.29
C ASP A 142 12.16 11.67 -18.68
N THR A 143 11.27 11.09 -19.49
CA THR A 143 10.06 10.41 -19.02
C THR A 143 10.36 9.29 -18.02
N LEU A 144 11.33 8.42 -18.32
CA LEU A 144 11.70 7.32 -17.42
C LEU A 144 12.33 7.81 -16.12
N ARG A 145 13.26 8.76 -16.20
CA ARG A 145 13.88 9.36 -15.00
C ARG A 145 12.82 9.94 -14.08
N CYS A 146 11.91 10.67 -14.67
CA CYS A 146 10.77 11.32 -14.06
C CYS A 146 9.81 10.35 -13.34
N LEU A 147 9.30 9.36 -14.08
CA LEU A 147 8.41 8.35 -13.52
C LEU A 147 9.09 7.49 -12.44
N ASN A 148 10.37 7.16 -12.60
CA ASN A 148 11.11 6.39 -11.59
C ASN A 148 11.42 7.21 -10.33
N GLN A 149 11.67 8.52 -10.46
CA GLN A 149 11.80 9.39 -9.31
C GLN A 149 10.50 9.44 -8.50
N LEU A 150 9.35 9.52 -9.19
CA LEU A 150 8.03 9.46 -8.56
C LEU A 150 7.72 8.07 -7.96
N GLY A 151 8.04 7.02 -8.70
CA GLY A 151 7.80 5.63 -8.31
C GLY A 151 8.64 5.17 -7.12
N ARG A 152 9.78 5.83 -6.85
CA ARG A 152 10.72 5.47 -5.78
C ARG A 152 10.02 5.31 -4.43
N GLU A 153 9.16 6.25 -4.06
CA GLU A 153 8.44 6.18 -2.79
C GLU A 153 7.59 4.91 -2.70
N PHE A 154 7.01 4.47 -3.82
CA PHE A 154 6.13 3.31 -3.88
C PHE A 154 6.88 2.00 -4.17
N LYS A 155 8.22 2.02 -4.20
CA LYS A 155 9.07 0.91 -4.68
C LYS A 155 8.67 0.46 -6.11
N VAL A 156 8.20 1.39 -6.93
CA VAL A 156 7.83 1.17 -8.34
C VAL A 156 9.01 1.53 -9.23
N GLN A 157 9.28 0.69 -10.22
CA GLN A 157 10.30 0.95 -11.23
C GLN A 157 9.77 0.66 -12.64
N PHE A 158 9.89 1.63 -13.54
CA PHE A 158 9.63 1.50 -14.96
C PHE A 158 10.93 1.24 -15.71
N LYS A 159 10.97 0.16 -16.47
CA LYS A 159 12.13 -0.26 -17.26
C LYS A 159 12.02 0.23 -18.69
N ASP A 160 13.16 0.55 -19.29
CA ASP A 160 13.23 1.00 -20.68
C ASP A 160 12.70 -0.05 -21.67
N GLU A 161 13.03 -1.33 -21.44
CA GLU A 161 12.55 -2.46 -22.25
C GLU A 161 11.02 -2.67 -22.20
N LEU A 162 10.35 -2.05 -21.22
CA LEU A 162 8.90 -2.12 -21.03
C LEU A 162 8.22 -0.80 -21.39
N LEU A 163 8.87 0.06 -22.18
CA LEU A 163 8.32 1.34 -22.62
C LEU A 163 8.26 1.42 -24.14
N TYR A 164 7.03 1.53 -24.66
CA TYR A 164 6.76 1.90 -26.04
C TYR A 164 6.30 3.36 -26.09
N MET A 165 6.95 4.16 -26.92
CA MET A 165 6.60 5.57 -27.16
C MET A 165 6.37 5.80 -28.65
N ARG A 166 5.66 6.88 -28.96
CA ARG A 166 5.30 7.24 -30.33
C ARG A 166 6.54 7.54 -31.16
N LEU A 167 6.70 6.82 -32.27
CA LEU A 167 7.73 7.08 -33.26
C LEU A 167 7.31 8.20 -34.21
N SER A 168 8.28 8.96 -34.72
CA SER A 168 8.03 10.12 -35.60
C SER A 168 7.34 9.80 -36.93
N ASN A 169 7.36 8.54 -37.36
CA ASN A 169 6.77 8.05 -38.60
C ASN A 169 5.34 7.50 -38.45
N GLU A 170 4.79 7.47 -37.23
CA GLU A 170 3.42 7.01 -36.97
C GLU A 170 2.41 8.09 -37.37
N GLN A 171 1.36 7.70 -38.11
CA GLN A 171 0.40 8.65 -38.70
C GLN A 171 -0.66 9.09 -37.70
N SER A 172 -0.90 8.31 -36.64
CA SER A 172 -1.90 8.61 -35.61
C SER A 172 -1.53 8.03 -34.25
N PHE A 173 -2.10 8.59 -33.17
CA PHE A 173 -1.92 8.07 -31.82
C PHE A 173 -2.45 6.63 -31.66
N THR A 174 -3.58 6.32 -32.31
CA THR A 174 -4.21 4.99 -32.26
C THR A 174 -3.35 3.93 -32.95
N GLU A 175 -2.69 4.27 -34.06
CA GLU A 175 -1.71 3.41 -34.73
C GLU A 175 -0.54 3.09 -33.79
N GLY A 176 0.01 4.10 -33.11
CA GLY A 176 1.07 3.91 -32.12
C GLY A 176 0.69 2.96 -30.99
N LYS A 177 -0.54 3.07 -30.46
CA LYS A 177 -1.02 2.14 -29.42
C LYS A 177 -1.06 0.71 -29.92
N VAL A 178 -1.56 0.49 -31.14
CA VAL A 178 -1.61 -0.84 -31.78
C VAL A 178 -0.20 -1.41 -31.99
N LEU A 179 0.73 -0.59 -32.47
CA LEU A 179 2.13 -1.00 -32.64
C LEU A 179 2.79 -1.36 -31.31
N GLY A 180 2.51 -0.62 -30.23
CA GLY A 180 2.97 -0.96 -28.89
C GLY A 180 2.48 -2.33 -28.40
N ILE A 181 1.19 -2.66 -28.62
CA ILE A 181 0.65 -4.00 -28.34
C ILE A 181 1.41 -5.08 -29.12
N GLN A 182 1.66 -4.85 -30.41
CA GLN A 182 2.37 -5.79 -31.26
C GLN A 182 3.84 -5.97 -30.85
N HIS A 183 4.52 -4.87 -30.50
CA HIS A 183 5.89 -4.86 -30.03
C HIS A 183 6.07 -5.79 -28.82
N PHE A 184 5.24 -5.64 -27.78
CA PHE A 184 5.35 -6.48 -26.58
C PHE A 184 4.94 -7.94 -26.82
N ARG A 185 3.95 -8.19 -27.69
CA ARG A 185 3.61 -9.56 -28.11
C ARG A 185 4.80 -10.24 -28.81
N GLN A 186 5.50 -9.52 -29.70
CA GLN A 186 6.70 -10.01 -30.38
C GLN A 186 7.87 -10.24 -29.43
N ALA A 187 8.00 -9.42 -28.38
CA ALA A 187 8.95 -9.63 -27.29
C ALA A 187 8.59 -10.83 -26.40
N GLY A 188 7.43 -11.48 -26.64
CA GLY A 188 6.98 -12.70 -26.00
C GLY A 188 6.26 -12.48 -24.68
N TYR A 189 5.61 -11.32 -24.52
CA TYR A 189 4.68 -11.05 -23.43
C TYR A 189 3.25 -11.38 -23.83
N ARG A 190 2.48 -11.90 -22.86
CA ARG A 190 1.03 -12.00 -22.94
C ARG A 190 0.41 -10.78 -22.30
N ILE A 191 -0.22 -9.93 -23.11
CA ILE A 191 -0.87 -8.71 -22.62
C ILE A 191 -2.19 -9.11 -21.94
N VAL A 192 -2.31 -8.76 -20.66
CA VAL A 192 -3.45 -9.11 -19.81
C VAL A 192 -4.48 -8.00 -19.76
N ALA A 193 -4.01 -6.75 -19.65
CA ALA A 193 -4.84 -5.57 -19.59
C ALA A 193 -4.18 -4.40 -20.31
N PHE A 194 -5.00 -3.54 -20.91
CA PHE A 194 -4.60 -2.26 -21.47
C PHE A 194 -5.45 -1.16 -20.83
N ILE A 195 -4.78 -0.23 -20.16
CA ILE A 195 -5.38 0.86 -19.38
C ILE A 195 -5.03 2.17 -20.08
N ASP A 196 -6.07 2.90 -20.51
CA ASP A 196 -5.93 4.16 -21.24
C ASP A 196 -7.14 5.04 -20.93
N ASN A 197 -6.95 6.36 -20.92
CA ASN A 197 -8.03 7.34 -20.72
C ASN A 197 -8.73 7.69 -22.04
N GLU A 198 -8.15 7.38 -23.21
CA GLU A 198 -8.72 7.72 -24.51
C GLU A 198 -9.57 6.57 -25.11
N PRO A 199 -10.90 6.75 -25.23
CA PRO A 199 -11.79 5.78 -25.88
C PRO A 199 -11.34 5.28 -27.25
N GLU A 200 -10.77 6.14 -28.11
CA GLU A 200 -10.35 5.75 -29.45
C GLU A 200 -9.13 4.82 -29.45
N ASN A 201 -8.23 4.96 -28.47
CA ASN A 201 -7.11 4.03 -28.27
C ASN A 201 -7.64 2.65 -27.88
N LEU A 202 -8.58 2.58 -26.94
CA LEU A 202 -9.21 1.32 -26.52
C LEU A 202 -9.94 0.65 -27.69
N TYR A 203 -10.63 1.44 -28.53
CA TYR A 203 -11.27 0.91 -29.73
C TYR A 203 -10.28 0.30 -30.72
N ALA A 204 -9.15 0.98 -30.97
CA ALA A 204 -8.10 0.48 -31.86
C ALA A 204 -7.51 -0.85 -31.36
N VAL A 205 -7.24 -0.95 -30.05
CA VAL A 205 -6.75 -2.20 -29.44
C VAL A 205 -7.80 -3.31 -29.52
N ALA A 206 -9.09 -3.00 -29.32
CA ALA A 206 -10.16 -3.98 -29.46
C ALA A 206 -10.21 -4.61 -30.86
N GLN A 207 -9.88 -3.87 -31.92
CA GLN A 207 -9.90 -4.39 -33.30
C GLN A 207 -8.82 -5.45 -33.56
N ILE A 208 -7.67 -5.36 -32.87
CA ILE A 208 -6.56 -6.31 -33.00
C ILE A 208 -6.61 -7.44 -31.97
N ASP A 209 -7.65 -7.48 -31.15
CA ASP A 209 -7.89 -8.49 -30.13
C ASP A 209 -9.31 -9.08 -30.20
N PRO A 210 -9.69 -9.70 -31.34
CA PRO A 210 -11.06 -10.21 -31.52
C PRO A 210 -11.44 -11.31 -30.52
N GLY A 211 -10.44 -11.99 -29.93
CA GLY A 211 -10.62 -12.99 -28.88
C GLY A 211 -10.94 -12.41 -27.50
N GLN A 212 -10.83 -11.08 -27.31
CA GLN A 212 -11.03 -10.39 -26.03
C GLN A 212 -10.18 -11.00 -24.90
N GLU A 213 -8.92 -11.30 -25.22
CA GLU A 213 -7.94 -11.78 -24.23
C GLU A 213 -7.42 -10.62 -23.37
N ILE A 214 -7.34 -9.41 -23.96
CA ILE A 214 -6.92 -8.19 -23.28
C ILE A 214 -8.14 -7.55 -22.61
N LEU A 215 -8.07 -7.38 -21.29
CA LEU A 215 -9.05 -6.56 -20.59
C LEU A 215 -8.79 -5.07 -20.89
N LEU A 216 -9.78 -4.42 -21.52
CA LEU A 216 -9.74 -2.99 -21.80
C LEU A 216 -10.33 -2.21 -20.62
N LEU A 217 -9.50 -1.35 -20.02
CA LEU A 217 -9.89 -0.51 -18.90
C LEU A 217 -9.81 0.96 -19.29
N HIS A 218 -10.94 1.66 -19.14
CA HIS A 218 -11.02 3.09 -19.40
C HIS A 218 -10.80 3.86 -18.10
N ALA A 219 -9.67 4.55 -18.00
CA ALA A 219 -9.45 5.52 -16.93
C ALA A 219 -10.36 6.74 -17.18
N ASP A 220 -11.48 6.83 -16.48
CA ASP A 220 -12.50 7.86 -16.67
C ASP A 220 -12.06 9.19 -16.06
N THR A 221 -11.04 9.79 -16.68
CA THR A 221 -10.43 11.08 -16.34
C THR A 221 -10.80 12.13 -17.41
N ILE A 222 -9.88 13.02 -17.75
CA ILE A 222 -10.05 14.00 -18.83
C ILE A 222 -9.43 13.42 -20.10
N PHE A 223 -10.19 13.46 -21.21
CA PHE A 223 -9.80 12.92 -22.51
C PHE A 223 -10.44 13.73 -23.64
N GLN A 224 -9.84 13.65 -24.82
CA GLN A 224 -10.18 14.44 -26.01
C GLN A 224 -11.40 13.87 -26.77
N SER A 225 -11.50 12.54 -26.86
CA SER A 225 -12.51 11.90 -27.71
C SER A 225 -13.93 11.96 -27.12
N LYS A 226 -14.96 12.04 -27.97
CA LYS A 226 -16.36 11.98 -27.49
C LYS A 226 -16.62 10.59 -26.89
N ARG A 227 -17.20 10.54 -25.68
CA ARG A 227 -17.58 9.30 -24.93
C ARG A 227 -18.42 8.26 -25.71
N THR A 228 -18.87 8.57 -26.92
CA THR A 228 -19.78 7.75 -27.72
C THR A 228 -19.16 6.50 -28.37
N LYS A 229 -17.86 6.21 -28.20
CA LYS A 229 -17.15 5.13 -28.92
C LYS A 229 -16.42 4.09 -28.03
N LEU A 230 -16.76 3.91 -26.76
CA LEU A 230 -16.14 2.83 -25.98
C LEU A 230 -16.57 1.45 -26.51
N PRO A 231 -15.64 0.48 -26.68
CA PRO A 231 -15.98 -0.91 -26.98
C PRO A 231 -16.90 -1.49 -25.91
N ALA A 232 -17.86 -2.35 -26.31
CA ALA A 232 -18.90 -2.88 -25.43
C ALA A 232 -18.39 -3.68 -24.22
N HIS A 233 -17.17 -4.19 -24.28
CA HIS A 233 -16.53 -4.97 -23.21
C HIS A 233 -15.53 -4.14 -22.36
N THR A 234 -15.47 -2.82 -22.57
CA THR A 234 -14.63 -1.93 -21.78
C THR A 234 -15.23 -1.71 -20.40
N ILE A 235 -14.39 -1.65 -19.37
CA ILE A 235 -14.81 -1.33 -18.01
C ILE A 235 -14.16 -0.02 -17.60
N GLY A 236 -14.98 0.99 -17.29
CA GLY A 236 -14.51 2.30 -16.88
C GLY A 236 -14.47 2.48 -15.36
N GLY A 237 -13.53 3.30 -14.89
CA GLY A 237 -13.46 3.74 -13.51
C GLY A 237 -12.51 4.92 -13.32
N ASN A 238 -12.64 5.62 -12.20
CA ASN A 238 -11.89 6.86 -11.91
C ASN A 238 -11.15 6.81 -10.56
N SER A 239 -11.09 5.63 -9.93
CA SER A 239 -10.47 5.44 -8.61
C SER A 239 -9.70 4.12 -8.55
N TYR A 240 -8.40 4.18 -8.29
CA TYR A 240 -7.52 3.02 -8.14
C TYR A 240 -7.61 2.46 -6.70
N ASP A 241 -8.75 1.86 -6.37
CA ASP A 241 -9.01 1.30 -5.04
C ASP A 241 -8.35 -0.07 -4.83
N LEU A 242 -7.31 -0.10 -3.98
CA LEU A 242 -6.60 -1.33 -3.60
C LEU A 242 -7.50 -2.35 -2.92
N THR A 243 -8.51 -1.91 -2.17
CA THR A 243 -9.38 -2.80 -1.40
C THR A 243 -10.32 -3.61 -2.29
N GLU A 244 -10.47 -3.20 -3.55
CA GLU A 244 -11.22 -3.91 -4.60
C GLU A 244 -10.30 -4.79 -5.46
N LEU A 245 -9.00 -4.43 -5.53
CA LEU A 245 -7.99 -5.15 -6.29
C LEU A 245 -7.41 -6.35 -5.53
N ILE A 246 -7.13 -6.18 -4.24
CA ILE A 246 -6.41 -7.17 -3.41
C ILE A 246 -7.40 -7.83 -2.47
N THR A 247 -7.52 -9.15 -2.59
CA THR A 247 -8.34 -9.99 -1.71
C THR A 247 -7.48 -10.63 -0.62
N GLU A 248 -8.09 -11.03 0.49
CA GLU A 248 -7.44 -11.79 1.59
C GLU A 248 -6.62 -12.97 1.05
N THR A 249 -7.20 -13.75 0.14
CA THR A 249 -6.58 -14.94 -0.47
C THR A 249 -5.41 -14.65 -1.40
N SER A 250 -5.22 -13.39 -1.80
CA SER A 250 -4.14 -12.98 -2.70
C SER A 250 -2.91 -12.46 -1.96
N LEU A 251 -3.02 -12.25 -0.64
CA LEU A 251 -1.93 -11.70 0.18
C LEU A 251 -0.65 -12.54 0.07
N PRO A 252 0.52 -11.88 0.08
CA PRO A 252 1.80 -12.56 -0.03
C PRO A 252 2.05 -13.50 1.16
N GLN A 253 2.54 -14.70 0.87
CA GLN A 253 2.81 -15.73 1.89
C GLN A 253 4.11 -15.50 2.68
N HIS A 254 5.02 -14.67 2.16
CA HIS A 254 6.29 -14.38 2.81
C HIS A 254 6.18 -13.33 3.93
N ILE A 255 5.07 -12.59 4.01
CA ILE A 255 4.82 -11.63 5.07
C ILE A 255 4.08 -12.32 6.21
N GLN A 256 4.61 -12.21 7.43
CA GLN A 256 3.93 -12.72 8.61
C GLN A 256 2.90 -11.71 9.13
N PHE A 257 1.65 -12.13 9.26
CA PHE A 257 0.58 -11.30 9.81
C PHE A 257 0.37 -11.58 11.30
N VAL A 258 0.33 -10.53 12.13
CA VAL A 258 0.19 -10.60 13.58
C VAL A 258 -1.06 -9.85 14.04
N TRP A 259 -1.99 -10.58 14.64
CA TRP A 259 -3.21 -9.98 15.18
C TRP A 259 -2.92 -9.30 16.51
N GLN A 260 -3.10 -7.98 16.55
CA GLN A 260 -2.72 -7.15 17.68
C GLN A 260 -3.80 -7.02 18.76
N GLU A 261 -3.35 -6.79 19.99
CA GLU A 261 -4.18 -6.47 21.16
C GLU A 261 -5.25 -7.53 21.49
N LEU A 262 -4.85 -8.79 21.61
CA LEU A 262 -5.74 -9.89 22.00
C LEU A 262 -6.00 -9.94 23.52
N ASN A 263 -6.31 -8.78 24.10
CA ASN A 263 -6.43 -8.59 25.55
C ASN A 263 -7.84 -8.87 26.09
N ASP A 264 -8.84 -8.95 25.21
CA ASP A 264 -10.23 -9.25 25.56
C ASP A 264 -10.74 -10.52 24.87
N LEU A 265 -11.77 -11.13 25.46
CA LEU A 265 -12.33 -12.41 25.00
C LEU A 265 -12.92 -12.34 23.58
N HIS A 266 -13.44 -11.18 23.17
CA HIS A 266 -14.11 -11.04 21.88
C HIS A 266 -13.08 -11.04 20.75
N ASN A 267 -12.08 -10.16 20.84
CA ASN A 267 -10.99 -10.09 19.86
C ASN A 267 -10.17 -11.39 19.85
N PHE A 268 -9.89 -11.96 21.02
CA PHE A 268 -9.21 -13.25 21.14
C PHE A 268 -9.96 -14.40 20.46
N GLY A 269 -11.29 -14.47 20.63
CA GLY A 269 -12.12 -15.47 19.97
C GLY A 269 -12.10 -15.37 18.44
N GLN A 270 -12.13 -14.14 17.90
CA GLN A 270 -12.03 -13.89 16.47
C GLN A 270 -10.69 -14.33 15.90
N PHE A 271 -9.60 -13.99 16.59
CA PHE A 271 -8.27 -14.45 16.22
C PHE A 271 -8.17 -15.98 16.17
N LEU A 272 -8.68 -16.69 17.18
CA LEU A 272 -8.67 -18.16 17.22
C LEU A 272 -9.49 -18.80 16.09
N ALA A 273 -10.49 -18.10 15.57
CA ALA A 273 -11.32 -18.53 14.43
C ALA A 273 -10.78 -18.09 13.05
N SER A 274 -9.74 -17.25 13.02
CA SER A 274 -9.12 -16.74 11.79
C SER A 274 -8.01 -17.65 11.26
N ASP A 275 -7.54 -17.38 10.04
CA ASP A 275 -6.35 -18.03 9.47
C ASP A 275 -5.03 -17.33 9.84
N VAL A 276 -5.10 -16.17 10.54
CA VAL A 276 -3.91 -15.44 11.01
C VAL A 276 -3.17 -16.28 12.04
N TYR A 277 -1.89 -16.53 11.83
CA TYR A 277 -1.12 -17.47 12.64
C TYR A 277 -0.62 -16.88 13.97
N TRP A 278 -0.12 -15.65 13.93
CA TRP A 278 0.47 -14.97 15.09
C TRP A 278 -0.55 -14.09 15.79
N GLY A 279 -0.62 -14.18 17.12
CA GLY A 279 -1.42 -13.31 17.97
C GLY A 279 -0.58 -12.64 19.04
N GLU A 280 -0.75 -11.34 19.22
CA GLU A 280 -0.04 -10.52 20.21
C GLU A 280 -0.83 -10.40 21.52
N LEU A 281 -0.13 -10.61 22.62
CA LEU A 281 -0.62 -10.53 23.99
C LEU A 281 0.20 -9.50 24.77
N ASP A 282 -0.44 -8.43 25.26
CA ASP A 282 0.23 -7.42 26.09
C ASP A 282 0.32 -7.89 27.55
N ILE A 283 1.53 -8.14 28.06
CA ILE A 283 1.72 -8.85 29.32
C ILE A 283 2.07 -7.90 30.46
N ARG A 284 1.31 -7.99 31.55
CA ARG A 284 1.59 -7.32 32.82
C ARG A 284 1.43 -8.27 34.00
N LEU A 285 2.06 -7.91 35.12
CA LEU A 285 1.82 -8.58 36.39
C LEU A 285 0.47 -8.12 36.95
N ASN A 286 -0.31 -9.06 37.48
CA ASN A 286 -1.53 -8.75 38.21
C ASN A 286 -1.17 -7.89 39.44
N PRO A 287 -1.67 -6.65 39.56
CA PRO A 287 -1.33 -5.74 40.65
C PRO A 287 -1.94 -6.19 42.00
N GLU A 288 -3.00 -6.99 41.99
CA GLU A 288 -3.65 -7.48 43.21
C GLU A 288 -2.91 -8.69 43.79
N THR A 289 -2.53 -9.65 42.94
CA THR A 289 -1.86 -10.88 43.41
C THR A 289 -0.33 -10.77 43.41
N GLY A 290 0.24 -9.87 42.60
CA GLY A 290 1.68 -9.75 42.39
C GLY A 290 2.30 -11.04 41.81
N ARG A 291 1.48 -11.92 41.25
CA ARG A 291 1.89 -13.25 40.82
C ARG A 291 1.44 -13.53 39.39
N ASP A 292 0.15 -13.48 39.14
CA ASP A 292 -0.37 -13.97 37.87
C ASP A 292 -0.05 -12.99 36.74
N LEU A 293 0.20 -13.51 35.54
CA LEU A 293 0.35 -12.67 34.36
C LEU A 293 -1.02 -12.46 33.69
N ILE A 294 -1.36 -11.20 33.46
CA ILE A 294 -2.62 -10.76 32.85
C ILE A 294 -2.36 -10.08 31.51
N LEU A 295 -3.40 -10.05 30.67
CA LEU A 295 -3.38 -9.39 29.38
C LEU A 295 -3.92 -7.96 29.52
N ARG A 296 -3.06 -6.95 29.36
CA ARG A 296 -3.42 -5.53 29.45
C ARG A 296 -2.36 -4.65 28.80
N ARG A 297 -2.77 -3.87 27.80
CA ARG A 297 -1.93 -2.86 27.13
C ARG A 297 -1.52 -1.71 28.05
N ASP A 298 -2.51 -0.95 28.54
CA ASP A 298 -2.27 0.27 29.32
C ASP A 298 -1.64 -0.01 30.70
N SER A 299 -0.78 0.89 31.16
CA SER A 299 -0.27 0.86 32.54
C SER A 299 -1.36 1.27 33.54
N PHE A 300 -1.23 0.82 34.78
CA PHE A 300 -2.13 1.22 35.87
C PHE A 300 -1.98 2.69 36.28
N GLU A 301 -0.86 3.33 35.92
CA GLU A 301 -0.67 4.78 36.09
C GLU A 301 -1.53 5.57 35.10
N LYS A 302 -1.58 5.11 33.85
CA LYS A 302 -2.34 5.76 32.78
C LYS A 302 -3.83 5.46 32.87
N THR A 303 -4.17 4.19 33.11
CA THR A 303 -5.54 3.71 33.23
C THR A 303 -5.67 2.95 34.56
N PRO A 304 -6.11 3.62 35.65
CA PRO A 304 -6.26 3.00 36.95
C PRO A 304 -7.25 1.82 36.96
N LEU A 305 -7.06 0.90 37.91
CA LEU A 305 -7.94 -0.24 38.13
C LEU A 305 -9.40 0.16 38.28
N GLN A 306 -10.27 -0.48 37.50
CA GLN A 306 -11.71 -0.41 37.73
C GLN A 306 -12.20 -1.48 38.70
N LYS A 307 -13.26 -1.17 39.44
CA LYS A 307 -13.73 -1.95 40.59
C LYS A 307 -14.19 -3.39 40.26
N ASN A 308 -14.40 -3.71 38.99
CA ASN A 308 -14.85 -5.02 38.48
C ASN A 308 -14.18 -5.36 37.14
N GLU A 309 -12.93 -4.93 36.93
CA GLU A 309 -12.22 -5.17 35.68
C GLU A 309 -11.82 -6.65 35.58
N SER A 310 -12.40 -7.38 34.62
CA SER A 310 -12.06 -8.78 34.36
C SER A 310 -10.95 -8.89 33.32
N TRP A 311 -9.92 -9.67 33.63
CA TRP A 311 -8.76 -9.88 32.76
C TRP A 311 -8.71 -11.27 32.18
N LEU A 312 -8.26 -11.36 30.93
CA LEU A 312 -7.66 -12.59 30.46
C LEU A 312 -6.32 -12.82 31.15
N THR A 313 -6.06 -14.05 31.54
CA THR A 313 -4.73 -14.46 32.02
C THR A 313 -3.89 -14.96 30.86
N LEU A 314 -2.57 -14.80 30.96
CA LEU A 314 -1.64 -15.34 29.97
C LEU A 314 -1.74 -16.86 29.89
N ASP A 315 -1.91 -17.53 31.04
CA ASP A 315 -2.09 -18.97 31.16
C ASP A 315 -3.27 -19.49 30.30
N TYR A 316 -4.45 -18.88 30.46
CA TYR A 316 -5.63 -19.22 29.66
C TYR A 316 -5.39 -18.98 28.16
N ALA A 317 -4.80 -17.84 27.80
CA ALA A 317 -4.56 -17.51 26.39
C ALA A 317 -3.59 -18.50 25.73
N LEU A 318 -2.48 -18.84 26.40
CA LEU A 318 -1.49 -19.79 25.88
C LEU A 318 -2.08 -21.19 25.70
N ASP A 319 -2.89 -21.68 26.64
CA ASP A 319 -3.60 -22.95 26.51
C ASP A 319 -4.46 -22.99 25.23
N ARG A 320 -5.32 -21.96 25.03
CA ARG A 320 -6.22 -21.91 23.89
C ARG A 320 -5.49 -21.73 22.56
N MET A 321 -4.45 -20.90 22.52
CA MET A 321 -3.61 -20.73 21.32
C MET A 321 -2.89 -22.02 20.97
N ARG A 322 -2.35 -22.73 21.96
CA ARG A 322 -1.67 -24.02 21.75
C ARG A 322 -2.62 -25.08 21.20
N TYR A 323 -3.84 -25.15 21.75
CA TYR A 323 -4.89 -26.06 21.28
C TYR A 323 -5.28 -25.80 19.82
N ARG A 324 -5.23 -24.53 19.37
CA ARG A 324 -5.52 -24.12 17.98
C ARG A 324 -4.29 -24.06 17.07
N HIS A 325 -3.12 -24.52 17.54
CA HIS A 325 -1.86 -24.49 16.79
C HIS A 325 -1.46 -23.09 16.30
N LYS A 326 -1.71 -22.05 17.12
CA LYS A 326 -1.31 -20.67 16.83
C LYS A 326 0.11 -20.38 17.33
N GLY A 327 0.76 -19.39 16.75
CA GLY A 327 1.98 -18.78 17.27
C GLY A 327 1.66 -17.60 18.17
N VAL A 328 2.53 -17.30 19.13
CA VAL A 328 2.31 -16.23 20.11
C VAL A 328 3.41 -15.18 20.06
N LEU A 329 2.99 -13.91 20.05
CA LEU A 329 3.82 -12.75 20.31
C LEU A 329 3.52 -12.25 21.74
N LEU A 330 4.53 -12.35 22.60
CA LEU A 330 4.49 -11.92 24.00
C LEU A 330 5.06 -10.51 24.09
N ASP A 331 4.19 -9.50 24.22
CA ASP A 331 4.60 -8.11 24.35
C ASP A 331 4.80 -7.72 25.81
N LEU A 332 6.06 -7.67 26.23
CA LEU A 332 6.48 -7.56 27.61
C LEU A 332 6.50 -6.10 28.06
N LYS A 333 5.50 -5.70 28.84
CA LYS A 333 5.39 -4.32 29.37
C LYS A 333 6.21 -4.06 30.63
N ALA A 334 6.97 -5.05 31.09
CA ALA A 334 7.87 -4.97 32.24
C ALA A 334 8.96 -6.06 32.14
N GLY A 335 10.15 -5.76 32.69
CA GLY A 335 11.24 -6.73 32.82
C GLY A 335 11.17 -7.61 34.07
N GLY A 336 12.30 -8.20 34.45
CA GLY A 336 12.46 -8.96 35.70
C GLY A 336 11.49 -10.15 35.80
N GLN A 337 10.71 -10.20 36.88
CA GLN A 337 9.80 -11.31 37.17
C GLN A 337 8.77 -11.59 36.06
N VAL A 338 8.40 -10.58 35.26
CA VAL A 338 7.48 -10.77 34.13
C VAL A 338 8.13 -11.61 33.03
N ILE A 339 9.40 -11.37 32.69
CA ILE A 339 10.16 -12.19 31.74
C ILE A 339 10.21 -13.63 32.24
N ASP A 340 10.60 -13.82 33.50
CA ASP A 340 10.82 -15.14 34.08
C ASP A 340 9.55 -15.99 34.04
N ARG A 341 8.42 -15.41 34.42
CA ARG A 341 7.12 -16.09 34.42
C ARG A 341 6.58 -16.32 33.01
N ALA A 342 6.81 -15.38 32.08
CA ALA A 342 6.43 -15.57 30.69
C ALA A 342 7.20 -16.73 30.05
N LEU A 343 8.50 -16.85 30.34
CA LEU A 343 9.32 -17.98 29.91
C LEU A 343 8.84 -19.31 30.51
N ASP A 344 8.54 -19.35 31.81
CA ASP A 344 8.03 -20.54 32.49
C ASP A 344 6.70 -21.02 31.88
N LEU A 345 5.78 -20.09 31.61
CA LEU A 345 4.50 -20.42 30.97
C LEU A 345 4.67 -20.85 29.52
N ALA A 346 5.50 -20.16 28.73
CA ALA A 346 5.79 -20.55 27.36
C ALA A 346 6.36 -21.98 27.29
N ALA A 347 7.28 -22.33 28.20
CA ALA A 347 7.82 -23.68 28.32
C ALA A 347 6.75 -24.70 28.76
N THR A 348 5.90 -24.34 29.73
CA THR A 348 4.81 -25.21 30.24
C THR A 348 3.84 -25.61 29.13
N TYR A 349 3.48 -24.67 28.25
CA TYR A 349 2.59 -24.93 27.11
C TYR A 349 3.32 -25.43 25.85
N GLY A 350 4.63 -25.59 25.91
CA GLY A 350 5.45 -26.15 24.83
C GLY A 350 5.66 -25.21 23.63
N PHE A 351 5.61 -23.89 23.84
CA PHE A 351 6.05 -22.92 22.84
C PHE A 351 7.59 -22.93 22.73
N ASN A 352 8.09 -22.88 21.51
CA ASN A 352 9.51 -22.90 21.17
C ASN A 352 9.81 -21.86 20.08
N GLY A 353 11.06 -21.80 19.61
CA GLY A 353 11.47 -20.77 18.66
C GLY A 353 10.63 -20.65 17.38
N LEU A 354 9.98 -21.73 16.93
CA LEU A 354 9.18 -21.71 15.70
C LEU A 354 7.82 -21.01 15.86
N ASN A 355 7.32 -20.90 17.09
CA ASN A 355 5.97 -20.39 17.38
C ASN A 355 5.95 -19.40 18.55
N LEU A 356 7.10 -18.83 18.88
CA LEU A 356 7.29 -17.89 19.99
C LEU A 356 8.02 -16.64 19.49
N TRP A 357 7.46 -15.51 19.86
CA TRP A 357 7.98 -14.20 19.56
C TRP A 357 7.89 -13.34 20.82
N PHE A 358 8.97 -12.66 21.18
CA PHE A 358 9.00 -11.66 22.26
C PHE A 358 9.11 -10.25 21.69
N ASN A 359 8.35 -9.31 22.25
CA ASN A 359 8.48 -7.89 21.97
C ASN A 359 8.69 -7.13 23.28
N GLY A 360 9.46 -6.03 23.23
CA GLY A 360 9.57 -5.10 24.34
C GLY A 360 10.45 -3.90 24.02
N GLU A 361 10.28 -2.83 24.79
CA GLU A 361 11.05 -1.60 24.66
C GLU A 361 12.45 -1.75 25.30
N VAL A 362 13.46 -1.09 24.73
CA VAL A 362 14.84 -1.09 25.25
C VAL A 362 14.93 -0.50 26.65
N GLU A 363 14.12 0.52 26.93
CA GLU A 363 14.00 1.18 28.22
C GLU A 363 13.33 0.30 29.29
N VAL A 364 12.62 -0.75 28.88
CA VAL A 364 11.86 -1.62 29.78
C VAL A 364 12.60 -2.93 30.06
N LEU A 365 13.13 -3.58 29.02
CA LEU A 365 13.80 -4.89 29.17
C LEU A 365 15.30 -4.76 29.45
N HIS A 366 15.93 -3.70 28.93
CA HIS A 366 17.38 -3.49 28.93
C HIS A 366 18.16 -4.67 28.30
N GLU A 367 19.49 -4.53 28.22
CA GLU A 367 20.37 -5.58 27.71
C GLU A 367 20.16 -6.94 28.41
N HIS A 368 20.04 -6.92 29.74
CA HIS A 368 19.89 -8.15 30.52
C HIS A 368 18.61 -8.91 30.17
N GLY A 369 17.49 -8.21 29.97
CA GLY A 369 16.22 -8.83 29.59
C GLY A 369 16.28 -9.47 28.21
N PHE A 370 16.78 -8.76 27.20
CA PHE A 370 16.92 -9.31 25.85
C PHE A 370 17.86 -10.51 25.79
N ARG A 371 19.03 -10.42 26.43
CA ARG A 371 19.97 -11.56 26.50
C ARG A 371 19.33 -12.77 27.16
N ARG A 372 18.53 -12.57 28.21
CA ARG A 372 17.82 -13.66 28.88
C ARG A 372 16.83 -14.35 27.94
N LEU A 373 16.03 -13.59 27.19
CA LEU A 373 15.10 -14.13 26.20
C LEU A 373 15.83 -14.93 25.11
N ALA A 374 16.92 -14.36 24.56
CA ALA A 374 17.73 -14.99 23.53
C ALA A 374 18.40 -16.29 24.00
N MET A 375 18.89 -16.32 25.24
CA MET A 375 19.47 -17.52 25.83
C MET A 375 18.42 -18.61 26.08
N ALA A 376 17.21 -18.24 26.53
CA ALA A 376 16.15 -19.19 26.82
C ALA A 376 15.55 -19.80 25.54
N HIS A 377 15.40 -19.00 24.48
CA HIS A 377 14.83 -19.41 23.21
C HIS A 377 15.62 -18.85 22.01
N PRO A 378 16.77 -19.46 21.65
CA PRO A 378 17.64 -18.93 20.60
C PRO A 378 17.03 -18.96 19.19
N GLY A 379 15.95 -19.73 18.98
CA GLY A 379 15.22 -19.76 17.72
C GLY A 379 14.00 -18.84 17.65
N ALA A 380 13.66 -18.13 18.74
CA ALA A 380 12.50 -17.25 18.79
C ALA A 380 12.76 -15.92 18.08
N ILE A 381 11.68 -15.27 17.64
CA ILE A 381 11.77 -13.87 17.21
C ILE A 381 11.88 -13.00 18.47
N ILE A 382 12.87 -12.12 18.51
CA ILE A 382 13.09 -11.17 19.59
C ILE A 382 13.10 -9.78 18.96
N GLN A 383 12.01 -9.07 19.19
CA GLN A 383 11.72 -7.79 18.58
C GLN A 383 11.88 -6.63 19.54
N CYS A 384 12.37 -5.51 19.00
CA CYS A 384 12.37 -4.22 19.67
C CYS A 384 11.77 -3.12 18.77
N PRO A 385 10.83 -2.30 19.28
CA PRO A 385 10.43 -1.06 18.62
C PRO A 385 11.58 -0.05 18.53
N VAL A 386 11.74 0.61 17.39
CA VAL A 386 12.85 1.54 17.12
C VAL A 386 12.41 2.84 16.45
N ASP A 387 11.15 3.26 16.63
CA ASP A 387 10.62 4.52 16.09
C ASP A 387 11.51 5.73 16.37
N PHE A 388 12.12 5.77 17.56
CA PHE A 388 13.01 6.85 17.98
C PHE A 388 14.29 6.96 17.14
N LEU A 389 14.68 5.89 16.44
CA LEU A 389 15.82 5.88 15.53
C LEU A 389 15.47 6.40 14.13
N ALA A 390 14.20 6.52 13.75
CA ALA A 390 13.82 6.91 12.39
C ALA A 390 14.45 8.24 11.94
N PRO A 391 14.46 9.33 12.74
CA PRO A 391 15.17 10.55 12.38
C PRO A 391 16.69 10.37 12.26
N LEU A 392 17.29 9.48 13.06
CA LEU A 392 18.73 9.20 13.02
C LEU A 392 19.11 8.39 11.78
N ILE A 393 18.27 7.44 11.37
CA ILE A 393 18.49 6.64 10.17
C ILE A 393 18.58 7.54 8.93
N VAL A 394 17.69 8.53 8.85
CA VAL A 394 17.67 9.48 7.72
C VAL A 394 18.85 10.45 7.76
N ASN A 395 19.19 10.99 8.94
CA ASN A 395 20.14 12.11 9.03
C ASN A 395 21.58 11.70 9.40
N ARG A 396 21.75 10.56 10.07
CA ARG A 396 23.01 10.03 10.62
C ARG A 396 23.03 8.48 10.57
N PRO A 397 22.90 7.88 9.38
CA PRO A 397 22.69 6.44 9.20
C PRO A 397 23.74 5.58 9.92
N GLU A 398 25.02 5.95 9.87
CA GLU A 398 26.11 5.21 10.54
C GLU A 398 25.89 5.09 12.06
N LYS A 399 25.43 6.15 12.72
CA LYS A 399 25.16 6.12 14.16
C LYS A 399 23.96 5.25 14.50
N ALA A 400 22.91 5.32 13.69
CA ALA A 400 21.75 4.47 13.87
C ALA A 400 22.11 2.99 13.69
N LYS A 401 22.91 2.67 12.66
CA LYS A 401 23.39 1.31 12.42
C LYS A 401 24.21 0.78 13.60
N MET A 402 25.11 1.57 14.18
CA MET A 402 25.86 1.16 15.38
C MET A 402 24.94 0.81 16.56
N MET A 403 23.84 1.55 16.75
CA MET A 403 22.87 1.25 17.80
C MET A 403 22.09 -0.04 17.51
N LEU A 404 21.69 -0.25 16.26
CA LEU A 404 21.01 -1.48 15.83
C LEU A 404 21.93 -2.71 15.94
N ASP A 405 23.18 -2.60 15.53
CA ASP A 405 24.18 -3.66 15.66
C ASP A 405 24.38 -4.03 17.15
N MET A 406 24.45 -3.03 18.05
CA MET A 406 24.51 -3.25 19.50
C MET A 406 23.26 -3.98 20.02
N PHE A 407 22.06 -3.62 19.54
CA PHE A 407 20.82 -4.33 19.88
C PHE A 407 20.83 -5.78 19.39
N THR A 408 21.37 -6.02 18.20
CA THR A 408 21.58 -7.37 17.68
C THR A 408 22.54 -8.19 18.54
N ASP A 409 23.60 -7.59 19.07
CA ASP A 409 24.51 -8.25 20.03
C ASP A 409 23.83 -8.66 21.35
N TRP A 410 22.68 -8.05 21.70
CA TRP A 410 21.85 -8.45 22.84
C TRP A 410 20.94 -9.64 22.53
N GLY A 411 20.83 -10.03 21.26
CA GLY A 411 19.98 -11.10 20.77
C GLY A 411 18.71 -10.63 20.06
N ILE A 412 18.54 -9.32 19.81
CA ILE A 412 17.42 -8.80 19.02
C ILE A 412 17.63 -9.16 17.55
N ASN A 413 16.66 -9.82 16.94
CA ASN A 413 16.74 -10.27 15.54
C ASN A 413 15.64 -9.68 14.65
N ARG A 414 14.75 -8.86 15.22
CA ARG A 414 13.75 -8.10 14.47
C ARG A 414 13.54 -6.72 15.08
N PHE A 415 13.22 -5.74 14.24
CA PHE A 415 12.88 -4.38 14.69
C PHE A 415 11.45 -4.04 14.29
N SER A 416 10.77 -3.18 15.05
CA SER A 416 9.46 -2.65 14.64
C SER A 416 9.43 -1.14 14.56
N ILE A 417 8.50 -0.65 13.73
CA ILE A 417 8.24 0.78 13.55
C ILE A 417 6.74 0.98 13.28
N ARG A 418 6.19 2.07 13.83
CA ARG A 418 4.80 2.46 13.58
C ARG A 418 4.60 2.94 12.15
N TRP A 419 3.47 2.55 11.57
CA TRP A 419 3.01 3.00 10.25
C TRP A 419 3.00 4.53 10.08
N GLN A 420 2.69 5.27 11.15
CA GLN A 420 2.59 6.73 11.12
C GLN A 420 3.93 7.44 11.28
N THR A 421 5.04 6.72 11.41
CA THR A 421 6.36 7.32 11.62
C THR A 421 6.79 8.12 10.40
N ALA A 422 7.24 9.36 10.62
CA ALA A 422 7.75 10.21 9.55
C ALA A 422 8.94 9.53 8.84
N HIS A 423 9.06 9.75 7.54
CA HIS A 423 10.12 9.15 6.71
C HIS A 423 10.15 7.61 6.70
N LEU A 424 9.02 6.95 7.00
CA LEU A 424 8.88 5.49 7.04
C LEU A 424 9.53 4.79 5.84
N ARG A 425 9.34 5.32 4.62
CA ARG A 425 9.86 4.70 3.40
C ARG A 425 11.40 4.74 3.34
N GLN A 426 12.01 5.86 3.71
CA GLN A 426 13.46 6.00 3.78
C GLN A 426 14.05 5.10 4.88
N PHE A 427 13.33 4.99 6.01
CA PHE A 427 13.67 4.03 7.05
C PHE A 427 13.67 2.60 6.49
N PHE A 428 12.60 2.19 5.78
CA PHE A 428 12.50 0.85 5.19
C PHE A 428 13.63 0.55 4.22
N ASP A 429 13.88 1.45 3.27
CA ASP A 429 14.92 1.26 2.26
C ASP A 429 16.29 1.07 2.92
N GLN A 430 16.57 1.82 3.99
CA GLN A 430 17.84 1.72 4.71
C GLN A 430 17.96 0.44 5.55
N MET A 431 16.87 0.01 6.21
CA MET A 431 16.84 -1.24 6.98
C MET A 431 16.98 -2.46 6.06
N ASP A 432 16.32 -2.43 4.90
CA ASP A 432 16.46 -3.46 3.86
C ASP A 432 17.91 -3.52 3.35
N GLU A 433 18.56 -2.37 3.11
CA GLU A 433 19.97 -2.30 2.69
C GLU A 433 20.92 -2.89 3.75
N TRP A 434 20.63 -2.69 5.03
CA TRP A 434 21.40 -3.29 6.14
C TRP A 434 21.06 -4.75 6.41
N GLY A 435 20.02 -5.30 5.77
CA GLY A 435 19.59 -6.69 5.94
C GLY A 435 18.85 -6.95 7.24
N PHE A 436 18.25 -5.92 7.86
CA PHE A 436 17.47 -6.08 9.08
C PHE A 436 16.02 -6.44 8.78
N GLU A 437 15.47 -7.37 9.58
CA GLU A 437 14.05 -7.69 9.51
C GLU A 437 13.21 -6.62 10.21
N VAL A 438 12.15 -6.18 9.55
CA VAL A 438 11.26 -5.12 10.06
C VAL A 438 9.81 -5.59 10.13
N ASN A 439 9.17 -5.30 11.27
CA ASN A 439 7.73 -5.35 11.48
C ASN A 439 7.09 -3.96 11.35
N LEU A 440 5.97 -3.86 10.64
CA LEU A 440 5.11 -2.67 10.64
C LEU A 440 3.99 -2.82 11.64
N ASP A 441 3.92 -1.94 12.64
CA ASP A 441 2.85 -1.97 13.63
C ASP A 441 1.90 -0.77 13.53
N GLN A 442 0.79 -0.85 14.27
CA GLN A 442 -0.25 0.18 14.35
C GLN A 442 -0.88 0.54 12.99
N VAL A 443 -1.10 -0.47 12.15
CA VAL A 443 -1.82 -0.30 10.88
C VAL A 443 -3.34 -0.40 11.11
N VAL A 444 -4.06 0.69 10.87
CA VAL A 444 -5.40 0.92 11.45
C VAL A 444 -6.59 0.51 10.58
N ASP A 445 -6.45 0.50 9.26
CA ASP A 445 -7.54 0.18 8.33
C ASP A 445 -7.05 -0.67 7.16
N LEU A 446 -8.00 -1.14 6.34
CA LEU A 446 -7.70 -2.06 5.25
C LEU A 446 -6.83 -1.42 4.16
N GLU A 447 -7.03 -0.14 3.85
CA GLU A 447 -6.24 0.55 2.83
C GLU A 447 -4.80 0.74 3.30
N ALA A 448 -4.61 1.19 4.54
CA ALA A 448 -3.31 1.29 5.18
C ALA A 448 -2.62 -0.08 5.28
N PHE A 449 -3.36 -1.14 5.62
CA PHE A 449 -2.85 -2.51 5.65
C PHE A 449 -2.35 -2.97 4.29
N LEU A 450 -3.13 -2.77 3.23
CA LEU A 450 -2.72 -3.13 1.88
C LEU A 450 -1.53 -2.29 1.41
N ARG A 451 -1.46 -1.01 1.74
CA ARG A 451 -0.27 -0.18 1.46
C ARG A 451 0.97 -0.68 2.21
N ALA A 452 0.82 -1.12 3.46
CA ALA A 452 1.92 -1.71 4.22
C ALA A 452 2.39 -3.03 3.59
N VAL A 453 1.48 -3.87 3.09
CA VAL A 453 1.81 -5.10 2.34
C VAL A 453 2.68 -4.80 1.12
N LEU A 454 2.43 -3.68 0.42
CA LEU A 454 3.20 -3.30 -0.78
C LEU A 454 4.64 -2.85 -0.49
N LEU A 455 4.93 -2.46 0.76
CA LEU A 455 6.32 -2.22 1.22
C LEU A 455 7.10 -3.53 1.41
N SER A 456 6.40 -4.65 1.50
CA SER A 456 6.94 -6.00 1.71
C SER A 456 7.82 -6.15 2.96
N PRO A 457 7.35 -5.71 4.16
CA PRO A 457 8.07 -5.99 5.41
C PRO A 457 8.12 -7.48 5.72
N HIS A 458 8.92 -7.89 6.70
CA HIS A 458 8.93 -9.27 7.18
C HIS A 458 7.64 -9.62 7.91
N SER A 459 7.03 -8.64 8.60
CA SER A 459 5.76 -8.82 9.28
C SER A 459 4.93 -7.54 9.38
N ILE A 460 3.64 -7.70 9.62
CA ILE A 460 2.69 -6.61 9.87
C ILE A 460 1.82 -6.96 11.08
N THR A 461 1.78 -6.05 12.05
CA THR A 461 0.93 -6.09 13.23
C THR A 461 -0.26 -5.15 13.04
N SER A 462 -1.48 -5.70 13.08
CA SER A 462 -2.73 -4.96 12.85
C SER A 462 -3.89 -5.61 13.59
N HIS A 463 -5.02 -4.91 13.73
CA HIS A 463 -6.22 -5.45 14.37
C HIS A 463 -6.99 -6.45 13.50
N PHE A 464 -6.70 -6.59 12.19
CA PHE A 464 -7.41 -7.47 11.23
C PHE A 464 -8.94 -7.37 11.23
N ASN A 465 -9.42 -6.25 11.75
CA ASN A 465 -10.80 -5.94 12.01
C ASN A 465 -11.38 -5.21 10.79
N PHE A 466 -11.26 -5.84 9.62
CA PHE A 466 -11.63 -5.26 8.34
C PHE A 466 -13.06 -5.69 7.96
N PRO A 467 -14.06 -4.78 7.98
CA PRO A 467 -15.45 -5.15 7.68
C PRO A 467 -15.60 -5.82 6.30
N LYS A 468 -14.81 -5.37 5.31
CA LYS A 468 -14.84 -5.90 3.94
C LYS A 468 -14.41 -7.36 3.83
N TRP A 469 -13.54 -7.84 4.71
CA TRP A 469 -13.06 -9.23 4.73
C TRP A 469 -13.78 -10.11 5.75
N SER A 470 -14.77 -9.56 6.47
CA SER A 470 -15.70 -10.31 7.32
C SER A 470 -15.04 -11.15 8.42
N TYR A 471 -13.87 -10.75 8.93
CA TYR A 471 -13.21 -11.43 10.06
C TYR A 471 -14.10 -11.51 11.31
N TYR A 472 -14.92 -10.48 11.55
CA TYR A 472 -15.91 -10.40 12.63
C TYR A 472 -16.99 -11.51 12.63
N GLY A 473 -17.17 -12.24 11.53
CA GLY A 473 -18.24 -13.23 11.35
C GLY A 473 -17.82 -14.70 11.48
N ARG A 474 -16.53 -15.01 11.66
CA ARG A 474 -16.05 -16.39 11.81
C ARG A 474 -16.38 -16.86 13.24
N LYS A 475 -17.44 -17.68 13.39
CA LYS A 475 -17.93 -18.14 14.70
C LYS A 475 -16.86 -18.94 15.45
N TYR A 476 -16.49 -18.45 16.63
CA TYR A 476 -15.82 -19.24 17.66
C TYR A 476 -16.88 -19.90 18.57
N VAL A 477 -16.74 -21.19 18.83
CA VAL A 477 -17.55 -21.91 19.82
C VAL A 477 -16.58 -22.56 20.80
N ASP A 478 -16.54 -22.06 22.04
CA ASP A 478 -15.89 -22.74 23.15
C ASP A 478 -16.87 -23.75 23.74
N ASN A 479 -16.40 -24.94 24.10
CA ASN A 479 -17.20 -25.99 24.76
C ASN A 479 -17.50 -25.59 26.22
N GLY A 480 -18.29 -24.53 26.42
CA GLY A 480 -18.71 -24.02 27.73
C GLY A 480 -19.17 -22.56 27.74
N HIS A 481 -18.76 -21.75 26.77
CA HIS A 481 -19.20 -20.35 26.62
C HIS A 481 -19.48 -20.06 25.15
N GLN A 482 -20.77 -19.96 24.79
CA GLN A 482 -21.16 -19.39 23.50
C GLN A 482 -20.88 -17.89 23.54
N THR A 483 -19.96 -17.41 22.72
CA THR A 483 -19.93 -15.99 22.36
C THR A 483 -21.10 -15.75 21.41
N GLU A 484 -22.20 -15.20 21.93
CA GLU A 484 -23.31 -14.74 21.11
C GLU A 484 -22.82 -13.67 20.14
N ALA A 485 -23.22 -13.77 18.88
CA ALA A 485 -22.92 -12.78 17.86
C ALA A 485 -23.64 -11.46 18.19
N TYR A 486 -22.91 -10.47 18.71
CA TYR A 486 -23.39 -9.10 18.71
C TYR A 486 -23.29 -8.55 17.29
N ASN A 487 -24.42 -8.54 16.59
CA ASN A 487 -24.61 -7.76 15.36
C ASN A 487 -24.65 -6.28 15.73
N ASP A 488 -23.49 -5.64 15.87
CA ASP A 488 -23.46 -4.18 15.92
C ASP A 488 -23.59 -3.63 14.50
N LYS A 489 -24.84 -3.29 14.16
CA LYS A 489 -25.09 -2.07 13.38
C LYS A 489 -24.54 -0.91 14.21
N VAL A 490 -23.27 -0.58 14.03
CA VAL A 490 -22.73 0.70 14.50
C VAL A 490 -23.31 1.78 13.60
N THR A 491 -24.50 2.27 13.95
CA THR A 491 -24.92 3.61 13.59
C THR A 491 -24.01 4.58 14.35
N THR A 492 -23.15 5.29 13.64
CA THR A 492 -22.50 6.51 14.11
C THR A 492 -23.52 7.41 14.81
N PRO A 493 -23.32 7.79 16.09
CA PRO A 493 -24.12 8.84 16.68
C PRO A 493 -23.69 10.17 16.03
N ALA A 494 -24.63 10.78 15.30
CA ALA A 494 -24.49 12.15 14.86
C ALA A 494 -24.37 13.05 16.09
N VAL A 495 -23.24 13.74 16.22
CA VAL A 495 -23.10 14.87 17.14
C VAL A 495 -24.01 15.99 16.62
N PRO A 496 -24.98 16.49 17.41
CA PRO A 496 -25.72 17.67 17.02
C PRO A 496 -24.78 18.87 17.11
N LEU A 497 -24.56 19.56 15.98
CA LEU A 497 -24.02 20.90 15.99
C LEU A 497 -25.05 21.81 16.64
N SER A 498 -24.79 22.22 17.88
CA SER A 498 -25.40 23.39 18.48
C SER A 498 -24.76 24.64 17.86
N GLY A 499 -25.57 25.41 17.14
CA GLY A 499 -25.22 26.69 16.51
C GLY A 499 -26.18 27.02 15.38
#